data_AF-C3KLV9-F1
#
_entry.id   AF-C3KLV9-F1
#
_cell.length_a   1.000
_cell.length_b   1.000
_cell.length_c   1.000
_cell.angle_alpha   90.00
_cell.angle_beta   90.00
_cell.angle_gamma   90.00
#
_symmetry.space_group_name_H-M   'P 1'
#
loop_
_entity.id
_entity.type
_entity.pdbx_description
1 polymer ?
#
loop_
_entity_poly.entity_id
_entity_poly.type
_entity_poly.pdbx_seq_one_letter_code
_entity_poly.pdbx_strand_id
1 'polypeptide(L)'
;MGMRPQFAPDAAQLKDALRGLRYVFRRGCDAVQATAPTKLPPPASRIALTAIREMGLLARNVDQIVSSVVHTVFGEVTLGSHKLQDMVAPGGLSEEFSAVFYETMKIVLSQLGASRALVSQSAGRKAFAQVMSCDAPEHFAAQLTLQLLREEPVRIDYLDAHSPVSKETVAQVAVFSVLLYLLSDRDNEDYAKMIQAATNLATALQDEIAQACRTQDGAVLSSLFARYAAHV
;
A
#
# COMPACT_ATOMS: atom_id res chain seq x y z
N MET A 1 -8.40 21.79 33.62
CA MET A 1 -8.18 20.35 33.35
C MET A 1 -9.33 19.84 32.51
N GLY A 2 -9.17 19.77 31.19
CA GLY A 2 -10.18 19.19 30.30
C GLY A 2 -9.84 17.74 30.03
N MET A 3 -10.64 16.81 30.52
CA MET A 3 -10.60 15.41 30.10
C MET A 3 -11.00 15.35 28.62
N ARG A 4 -10.06 14.98 27.74
CA ARG A 4 -10.41 14.56 26.37
C ARG A 4 -11.08 13.18 26.46
N PRO A 5 -12.22 12.95 25.79
CA PRO A 5 -12.88 11.64 25.82
C PRO A 5 -12.00 10.58 25.15
N GLN A 6 -11.73 9.52 25.89
CA GLN A 6 -10.81 8.41 25.57
C GLN A 6 -11.44 7.33 24.66
N PHE A 7 -12.43 7.71 23.84
CA PHE A 7 -13.20 6.81 22.98
C PHE A 7 -13.44 7.38 21.58
N ALA A 8 -12.44 8.04 20.99
CA ALA A 8 -12.42 8.20 19.54
C ALA A 8 -11.73 6.94 18.97
N PRO A 9 -12.45 6.02 18.29
CA PRO A 9 -11.78 4.95 17.57
C PRO A 9 -10.80 5.58 16.59
N ASP A 10 -9.58 5.07 16.63
CA ASP A 10 -8.49 5.52 15.77
C ASP A 10 -8.94 5.49 14.30
N ALA A 11 -8.95 6.66 13.66
CA ALA A 11 -9.52 6.82 12.32
C ALA A 11 -8.85 5.90 11.29
N ALA A 12 -7.56 5.57 11.46
CA ALA A 12 -6.87 4.62 10.59
C ALA A 12 -7.40 3.18 10.76
N GLN A 13 -7.68 2.76 11.99
CA GLN A 13 -8.23 1.43 12.28
C GLN A 13 -9.66 1.30 11.76
N LEU A 14 -10.49 2.33 11.91
CA LEU A 14 -11.84 2.34 11.35
C LEU A 14 -11.81 2.27 9.82
N LYS A 15 -10.91 3.03 9.18
CA LYS A 15 -10.71 2.98 7.72
C LYS A 15 -10.27 1.59 7.27
N ASP A 16 -9.31 0.97 7.96
CA ASP A 16 -8.85 -0.38 7.63
C ASP A 16 -9.94 -1.44 7.83
N ALA A 17 -10.76 -1.31 8.87
CA ALA A 17 -11.91 -2.19 9.07
C ALA A 17 -12.92 -2.08 7.91
N LEU A 18 -13.26 -0.86 7.49
CA LEU A 18 -14.15 -0.63 6.35
C LEU A 18 -13.54 -1.13 5.03
N ARG A 19 -12.24 -0.91 4.81
CA ARG A 19 -11.50 -1.45 3.66
C ARG A 19 -11.50 -2.98 3.67
N GLY A 20 -11.30 -3.59 4.83
CA GLY A 20 -11.34 -5.04 5.04
C GLY A 20 -12.71 -5.63 4.73
N LEU A 21 -13.78 -5.01 5.22
CA LEU A 21 -15.16 -5.39 4.90
C LEU A 21 -15.43 -5.31 3.39
N ARG A 22 -15.04 -4.20 2.75
CA ARG A 22 -15.16 -4.02 1.29
C ARG A 22 -14.38 -5.09 0.53
N TYR A 23 -13.17 -5.39 0.98
CA TYR A 23 -12.32 -6.40 0.38
C TYR A 23 -12.94 -7.79 0.45
N VAL A 24 -13.43 -8.19 1.64
CA VAL A 24 -14.13 -9.47 1.83
C VAL A 24 -15.38 -9.55 0.95
N PHE A 25 -16.16 -8.47 0.88
CA PHE A 25 -17.35 -8.41 0.02
C PHE A 25 -16.99 -8.59 -1.46
N ARG A 26 -15.98 -7.85 -1.95
CA ARG A 26 -15.51 -7.96 -3.34
C ARG A 26 -14.98 -9.35 -3.65
N ARG A 27 -14.17 -9.92 -2.76
CA ARG A 27 -13.67 -11.30 -2.89
C ARG A 27 -14.82 -12.31 -2.92
N GLY A 28 -15.85 -12.12 -2.09
CA GLY A 28 -17.07 -12.93 -2.11
C GLY A 28 -17.80 -12.86 -3.45
N CYS A 29 -17.98 -11.65 -4.00
CA CYS A 29 -18.56 -11.47 -5.34
C CYS A 29 -17.73 -12.16 -6.43
N ASP A 30 -16.40 -12.03 -6.40
CA ASP A 30 -15.52 -12.63 -7.39
C ASP A 30 -15.52 -14.17 -7.27
N ALA A 31 -15.57 -14.71 -6.05
CA ALA A 31 -15.73 -16.15 -5.81
C ALA A 31 -17.08 -16.66 -6.33
N VAL A 32 -18.17 -15.92 -6.09
CA VAL A 32 -19.50 -16.23 -6.64
C VAL A 32 -19.52 -16.13 -8.16
N GLN A 33 -18.80 -15.19 -8.78
CA GLN A 33 -18.67 -15.14 -10.25
C GLN A 33 -17.89 -16.32 -10.80
N ALA A 34 -16.79 -16.71 -10.14
CA ALA A 34 -15.96 -17.83 -10.56
C ALA A 34 -16.64 -19.20 -10.33
N THR A 35 -17.54 -19.29 -9.33
CA THR A 35 -18.31 -20.50 -9.00
C THR A 35 -19.75 -20.45 -9.51
N ALA A 36 -20.17 -19.35 -10.13
CA ALA A 36 -21.50 -19.21 -10.72
C ALA A 36 -21.69 -20.37 -11.70
N PRO A 37 -22.77 -21.17 -11.56
CA PRO A 37 -22.93 -22.31 -12.42
C PRO A 37 -23.09 -21.80 -13.86
N THR A 38 -22.11 -22.10 -14.71
CA THR A 38 -22.24 -22.04 -16.18
C THR A 38 -23.38 -22.92 -16.72
N LYS A 39 -24.13 -23.59 -15.83
CA LYS A 39 -25.28 -24.45 -16.07
C LYS A 39 -26.59 -23.96 -15.43
N LEU A 40 -26.75 -22.67 -15.11
CA LEU A 40 -28.07 -22.15 -14.74
C LEU A 40 -28.92 -21.93 -16.01
N PRO A 41 -30.10 -22.58 -16.14
CA PRO A 41 -31.00 -22.33 -17.24
C PRO A 41 -31.43 -20.84 -17.25
N PRO A 42 -31.57 -20.20 -18.42
CA PRO A 42 -32.27 -18.92 -18.51
C PRO A 42 -33.69 -19.10 -17.91
N PRO A 43 -34.21 -18.17 -17.08
CA PRO A 43 -33.78 -16.79 -16.84
C PRO A 43 -32.92 -16.55 -15.59
N ALA A 44 -32.66 -17.57 -14.77
CA ALA A 44 -31.97 -17.41 -13.48
C ALA A 44 -30.51 -16.97 -13.63
N SER A 45 -29.81 -17.45 -14.67
CA SER A 45 -28.45 -16.99 -15.01
C SER A 45 -28.41 -15.52 -15.41
N ARG A 46 -29.44 -15.02 -16.10
CA ARG A 46 -29.53 -13.60 -16.49
C ARG A 46 -29.78 -12.71 -15.27
N ILE A 47 -30.69 -13.10 -14.38
CA ILE A 47 -30.98 -12.33 -13.15
C ILE A 47 -29.75 -12.31 -12.22
N ALA A 48 -29.07 -13.45 -12.05
CA ALA A 48 -27.86 -13.53 -11.24
C ALA A 48 -26.71 -12.68 -11.81
N LEU A 49 -26.47 -12.73 -13.14
CA LEU A 49 -25.42 -11.93 -13.77
C LEU A 49 -25.74 -10.42 -13.77
N THR A 50 -27.00 -10.04 -13.92
CA THR A 50 -27.41 -8.62 -13.86
C THR A 50 -27.31 -8.08 -12.43
N ALA A 51 -27.77 -8.82 -11.42
CA ALA A 51 -27.62 -8.44 -10.02
C ALA A 51 -26.12 -8.31 -9.62
N ILE A 52 -25.27 -9.23 -10.09
CA ILE A 52 -23.83 -9.19 -9.85
C ILE A 52 -23.17 -8.00 -10.57
N ARG A 53 -23.58 -7.66 -11.80
CA ARG A 53 -23.07 -6.48 -12.53
C ARG A 53 -23.54 -5.16 -11.91
N GLU A 54 -24.79 -5.07 -11.47
CA GLU A 54 -25.34 -3.89 -10.78
C GLU A 54 -24.65 -3.68 -9.42
N MET A 55 -24.34 -4.76 -8.68
CA MET A 55 -23.52 -4.70 -7.47
C MET A 55 -22.07 -4.27 -7.75
N GLY A 56 -21.49 -4.71 -8.87
CA GLY A 56 -20.16 -4.25 -9.32
C GLY A 56 -20.12 -2.76 -9.69
N LEU A 57 -21.22 -2.21 -10.22
CA LEU A 57 -21.36 -0.77 -10.49
C LEU A 57 -21.57 0.04 -9.21
N LEU A 58 -22.32 -0.49 -8.23
CA LEU A 58 -22.43 0.12 -6.90
C LEU A 58 -21.07 0.17 -6.18
N ALA A 59 -20.25 -0.88 -6.27
CA ALA A 59 -18.90 -0.88 -5.69
C ALA A 59 -17.98 0.21 -6.30
N ARG A 60 -18.09 0.45 -7.62
CA ARG A 60 -17.33 1.52 -8.32
C ARG A 60 -17.84 2.92 -7.98
N ASN A 61 -19.16 3.08 -7.85
CA ASN A 61 -19.75 4.37 -7.46
C ASN A 61 -19.45 4.74 -6.00
N VAL A 62 -19.36 3.75 -5.11
CA VAL A 62 -18.93 3.94 -3.72
C VAL A 62 -17.46 4.37 -3.65
N ASP A 63 -16.57 3.87 -4.53
CA ASP A 63 -15.18 4.35 -4.62
C ASP A 63 -15.11 5.86 -4.95
N GLN A 64 -16.00 6.35 -5.82
CA GLN A 64 -16.05 7.76 -6.22
C GLN A 64 -16.65 8.66 -5.13
N ILE A 65 -17.64 8.16 -4.38
CA ILE A 65 -18.29 8.87 -3.27
C ILE A 65 -17.40 8.89 -2.01
N VAL A 66 -16.66 7.82 -1.74
CA VAL A 66 -15.70 7.79 -0.62
C VAL A 66 -14.48 8.66 -0.95
N SER A 67 -13.99 8.66 -2.19
CA SER A 67 -12.90 9.57 -2.59
C SER A 67 -13.31 11.04 -2.43
N SER A 68 -14.53 11.42 -2.83
CA SER A 68 -15.01 12.81 -2.70
C SER A 68 -15.27 13.23 -1.25
N VAL A 69 -15.74 12.32 -0.39
CA VAL A 69 -15.88 12.55 1.06
C VAL A 69 -14.53 12.63 1.77
N VAL A 70 -13.52 11.90 1.30
CA VAL A 70 -12.14 11.97 1.83
C VAL A 70 -11.48 13.31 1.48
N HIS A 71 -11.68 13.84 0.27
CA HIS A 71 -11.16 15.15 -0.12
C HIS A 71 -11.85 16.34 0.59
N THR A 72 -13.13 16.19 0.96
CA THR A 72 -13.90 17.29 1.58
C THR A 72 -13.74 17.40 3.10
N VAL A 73 -13.32 16.34 3.80
CA VAL A 73 -13.27 16.33 5.27
C VAL A 73 -11.85 16.42 5.85
N PHE A 74 -10.80 16.00 5.13
CA PHE A 74 -9.46 15.81 5.74
C PHE A 74 -8.28 16.47 5.03
N GLY A 75 -8.53 17.35 4.06
CA GLY A 75 -7.46 18.04 3.35
C GLY A 75 -6.72 17.14 2.36
N GLU A 76 -6.14 17.77 1.36
CA GLU A 76 -5.41 17.13 0.28
C GLU A 76 -4.09 16.58 0.82
N VAL A 77 -3.92 15.25 0.87
CA VAL A 77 -2.60 14.65 1.11
C VAL A 77 -1.77 14.91 -0.14
N THR A 78 -0.96 15.96 -0.11
CA THR A 78 -0.06 16.31 -1.21
C THR A 78 1.10 15.33 -1.24
N LEU A 79 0.97 14.28 -2.05
CA LEU A 79 2.05 13.30 -2.31
C LEU A 79 3.39 13.94 -2.73
N GLY A 80 3.38 15.20 -3.14
CA GLY A 80 4.50 15.92 -3.74
C GLY A 80 5.61 16.42 -2.80
N SER A 81 5.41 16.58 -1.49
CA SER A 81 6.41 17.33 -0.67
C SER A 81 7.10 16.54 0.45
N HIS A 82 6.69 15.32 0.78
CA HIS A 82 7.16 14.68 2.02
C HIS A 82 8.29 13.69 1.75
N LYS A 83 9.53 14.04 2.13
CA LYS A 83 10.67 13.11 2.17
C LYS A 83 10.64 12.30 3.46
N LEU A 84 11.21 11.09 3.44
CA LEU A 84 11.25 10.23 4.62
C LEU A 84 11.93 10.92 5.82
N GLN A 85 13.00 11.66 5.56
CA GLN A 85 13.76 12.41 6.57
C GLN A 85 12.92 13.50 7.27
N ASP A 86 12.00 14.14 6.56
CA ASP A 86 11.16 15.21 7.10
C ASP A 86 10.12 14.66 8.08
N MET A 87 9.73 13.39 7.90
CA MET A 87 8.77 12.68 8.74
C MET A 87 9.37 12.13 10.05
N VAL A 88 10.71 12.00 10.12
CA VAL A 88 11.46 11.43 11.26
C VAL A 88 11.80 12.49 12.33
N ALA A 89 11.58 13.77 12.04
CA ALA A 89 11.86 14.87 12.96
C ALA A 89 11.08 14.78 14.30
N PRO A 90 11.62 15.34 15.41
CA PRO A 90 10.99 15.28 16.74
C PRO A 90 9.60 15.92 16.71
N GLY A 91 8.56 15.10 16.84
CA GLY A 91 7.15 15.50 16.62
C GLY A 91 6.31 14.42 15.96
N GLY A 92 6.95 13.43 15.32
CA GLY A 92 6.34 12.14 14.97
C GLY A 92 5.17 12.25 14.01
N LEU A 93 5.45 12.49 12.72
CA LEU A 93 4.44 12.56 11.66
C LEU A 93 4.01 11.15 11.20
N SER A 94 3.79 10.24 12.15
CA SER A 94 3.42 8.84 11.89
C SER A 94 2.10 8.73 11.11
N GLU A 95 1.15 9.64 11.35
CA GLU A 95 -0.10 9.72 10.58
C GLU A 95 0.16 10.10 9.13
N GLU A 96 1.01 11.10 8.88
CA GLU A 96 1.39 11.56 7.54
C GLU A 96 2.14 10.49 6.78
N PHE A 97 3.15 9.86 7.41
CA PHE A 97 3.83 8.70 6.85
C PHE A 97 2.84 7.62 6.44
N SER A 98 1.91 7.24 7.34
CA SER A 98 0.95 6.17 7.04
C SER A 98 0.06 6.49 5.85
N ALA A 99 -0.32 7.77 5.69
CA ALA A 99 -1.15 8.23 4.58
C ALA A 99 -0.38 8.21 3.25
N VAL A 100 0.84 8.75 3.24
CA VAL A 100 1.72 8.77 2.05
C VAL A 100 2.11 7.34 1.65
N PHE A 101 2.45 6.50 2.63
CA PHE A 101 2.73 5.08 2.41
C PHE A 101 1.54 4.36 1.78
N TYR A 102 0.33 4.55 2.31
CA TYR A 102 -0.88 3.91 1.80
C TYR A 102 -1.18 4.29 0.34
N GLU A 103 -1.13 5.58 0.00
CA GLU A 103 -1.42 6.03 -1.36
C GLU A 103 -0.32 5.61 -2.36
N THR A 104 0.96 5.72 -1.96
CA THR A 104 2.08 5.27 -2.80
C THR A 104 2.01 3.76 -3.04
N MET A 105 1.73 2.98 -1.99
CA MET A 105 1.61 1.52 -2.05
C MET A 105 0.52 1.08 -3.04
N LYS A 106 -0.61 1.78 -3.12
CA LYS A 106 -1.66 1.48 -4.11
C LYS A 106 -1.17 1.65 -5.54
N ILE A 107 -0.40 2.71 -5.81
CA ILE A 107 0.15 2.98 -7.14
C ILE A 107 1.15 1.88 -7.52
N VAL A 108 2.10 1.59 -6.62
CA VAL A 108 3.11 0.54 -6.80
C VAL A 108 2.45 -0.83 -7.04
N LEU A 109 1.50 -1.24 -6.21
CA LEU A 109 0.81 -2.53 -6.37
C LEU A 109 0.02 -2.59 -7.68
N SER A 110 -0.54 -1.48 -8.15
CA SER A 110 -1.18 -1.43 -9.46
C SER A 110 -0.16 -1.65 -10.60
N GLN A 111 1.03 -1.03 -10.51
CA GLN A 111 2.11 -1.20 -11.50
C GLN A 111 2.67 -2.62 -11.51
N LEU A 112 2.70 -3.30 -10.35
CA LEU A 112 3.12 -4.69 -10.22
C LEU A 112 2.03 -5.71 -10.59
N GLY A 113 0.86 -5.29 -11.08
CA GLY A 113 -0.23 -6.21 -11.42
C GLY A 113 -0.98 -6.80 -10.21
N ALA A 114 -0.80 -6.23 -9.02
CA ALA A 114 -1.49 -6.59 -7.78
C ALA A 114 -2.63 -5.62 -7.44
N SER A 115 -3.40 -5.18 -8.44
CA SER A 115 -4.46 -4.15 -8.30
C SER A 115 -5.62 -4.53 -7.37
N ARG A 116 -5.71 -5.81 -6.97
CA ARG A 116 -6.71 -6.34 -6.01
C ARG A 116 -6.12 -6.60 -4.63
N ALA A 117 -5.05 -5.90 -4.26
CA ALA A 117 -4.47 -5.98 -2.93
C ALA A 117 -5.22 -5.12 -1.90
N LEU A 118 -5.27 -5.59 -0.65
CA LEU A 118 -5.70 -4.82 0.50
C LEU A 118 -4.46 -4.22 1.18
N VAL A 119 -4.42 -2.90 1.31
CA VAL A 119 -3.34 -2.18 2.02
C VAL A 119 -3.85 -1.71 3.38
N SER A 120 -3.10 -2.01 4.44
CA SER A 120 -3.37 -1.62 5.82
C SER A 120 -2.59 -0.36 6.18
N GLN A 121 -3.30 0.75 6.41
CA GLN A 121 -2.68 2.01 6.81
C GLN A 121 -2.19 1.94 8.26
N SER A 122 -2.93 1.27 9.13
CA SER A 122 -2.58 1.07 10.54
C SER A 122 -1.33 0.20 10.73
N ALA A 123 -1.11 -0.79 9.87
CA ALA A 123 0.13 -1.56 9.85
C ALA A 123 1.33 -0.67 9.50
N GLY A 124 1.19 0.22 8.51
CA GLY A 124 2.19 1.22 8.16
C GLY A 124 2.52 2.14 9.34
N ARG A 125 1.48 2.65 10.01
CA ARG A 125 1.65 3.50 11.19
C ARG A 125 2.35 2.77 12.36
N LYS A 126 1.92 1.54 12.63
CA LYS A 126 2.46 0.71 13.71
C LYS A 126 3.94 0.35 13.47
N ALA A 127 4.29 -0.03 12.25
CA ALA A 127 5.68 -0.30 11.88
C ALA A 127 6.54 0.95 12.05
N PHE A 128 6.09 2.11 11.57
CA PHE A 128 6.81 3.37 11.71
C PHE A 128 7.04 3.75 13.18
N ALA A 129 6.04 3.57 14.04
CA ALA A 129 6.14 3.88 15.47
C ALA A 129 7.08 2.94 16.25
N GLN A 130 7.42 1.76 15.70
CA GLN A 130 8.26 0.76 16.35
C GLN A 130 9.73 0.83 15.94
N VAL A 131 10.04 1.52 14.84
CA VAL A 131 11.42 1.69 14.38
C VAL A 131 12.03 2.88 15.11
N MET A 132 13.23 2.69 15.67
CA MET A 132 13.95 3.79 16.30
C MET A 132 14.50 4.73 15.22
N SER A 133 14.31 6.04 15.41
CA SER A 133 14.92 7.05 14.55
C SER A 133 16.44 6.86 14.52
N CYS A 134 17.02 7.00 13.33
CA CYS A 134 18.45 6.92 13.08
C CYS A 134 18.87 8.07 12.16
N ASP A 135 20.09 8.58 12.35
CA ASP A 135 20.61 9.72 11.57
C ASP A 135 20.85 9.39 10.09
N ALA A 136 20.96 8.11 9.75
CA ALA A 136 21.09 7.64 8.37
C ALA A 136 19.71 7.23 7.80
N PRO A 137 19.13 7.97 6.85
CA PRO A 137 17.78 7.72 6.35
C PRO A 137 17.64 6.37 5.63
N GLU A 138 18.70 5.89 4.97
CA GLU A 138 18.73 4.58 4.32
C GLU A 138 18.74 3.43 5.33
N HIS A 139 19.42 3.63 6.46
CA HIS A 139 19.42 2.68 7.55
C HIS A 139 18.04 2.60 8.20
N PHE A 140 17.41 3.75 8.42
CA PHE A 140 16.03 3.83 8.90
C PHE A 140 15.05 3.14 7.94
N ALA A 141 15.16 3.39 6.63
CA ALA A 141 14.33 2.73 5.62
C ALA A 141 14.54 1.21 5.55
N ALA A 142 15.77 0.73 5.77
CA ALA A 142 16.05 -0.70 5.86
C ALA A 142 15.37 -1.35 7.06
N GLN A 143 15.48 -0.74 8.24
CA GLN A 143 14.78 -1.22 9.45
C GLN A 143 13.25 -1.17 9.27
N LEU A 144 12.75 -0.10 8.65
CA LEU A 144 11.33 0.08 8.36
C LEU A 144 10.81 -0.93 7.34
N THR A 145 11.59 -1.30 6.31
CA THR A 145 11.24 -2.40 5.39
C THR A 145 10.97 -3.68 6.17
N LEU A 146 11.91 -4.08 7.03
CA LEU A 146 11.80 -5.32 7.81
C LEU A 146 10.61 -5.26 8.78
N GLN A 147 10.39 -4.11 9.42
CA GLN A 147 9.29 -3.95 10.36
C GLN A 147 7.92 -3.90 9.68
N LEU A 148 7.81 -3.23 8.53
CA LEU A 148 6.61 -3.25 7.70
C LEU A 148 6.26 -4.68 7.32
N LEU A 149 7.20 -5.45 6.76
CA LEU A 149 6.90 -6.83 6.34
C LEU A 149 6.42 -7.73 7.50
N ARG A 150 6.86 -7.48 8.74
CA ARG A 150 6.36 -8.18 9.94
C ARG A 150 4.92 -7.79 10.32
N GLU A 151 4.52 -6.55 10.05
CA GLU A 151 3.17 -6.04 10.30
C GLU A 151 2.17 -6.36 9.16
N GLU A 152 2.63 -7.06 8.10
CA GLU A 152 1.82 -7.49 6.96
C GLU A 152 0.95 -6.38 6.34
N PRO A 153 1.55 -5.27 5.84
CA PRO A 153 0.82 -4.10 5.39
C PRO A 153 -0.01 -4.36 4.14
N VAL A 154 0.22 -5.48 3.45
CA VAL A 154 -0.46 -5.82 2.20
C VAL A 154 -0.94 -7.26 2.23
N ARG A 155 -2.19 -7.48 1.84
CA ARG A 155 -2.75 -8.80 1.53
C ARG A 155 -3.10 -8.89 0.06
N ILE A 156 -2.51 -9.86 -0.64
CA ILE A 156 -2.59 -9.98 -2.10
C ILE A 156 -3.33 -11.26 -2.46
N ASP A 157 -4.57 -11.12 -2.93
CA ASP A 157 -5.42 -12.26 -3.33
C ASP A 157 -5.21 -12.65 -4.80
N TYR A 158 -4.87 -11.66 -5.63
CA TYR A 158 -4.67 -11.84 -7.06
C TYR A 158 -3.43 -11.07 -7.49
N LEU A 159 -2.61 -11.76 -8.28
CA LEU A 159 -1.47 -11.19 -8.99
C LEU A 159 -1.65 -11.53 -10.46
N ASP A 160 -1.50 -10.53 -11.33
CA ASP A 160 -1.61 -10.72 -12.76
C ASP A 160 -0.60 -11.74 -13.29
N ALA A 161 -0.99 -12.53 -14.30
CA ALA A 161 -0.12 -13.55 -14.91
C ALA A 161 1.11 -12.92 -15.60
N HIS A 162 1.01 -11.66 -16.02
CA HIS A 162 2.10 -10.88 -16.62
C HIS A 162 2.83 -10.00 -15.59
N SER A 163 2.58 -10.19 -14.29
CA SER A 163 3.33 -9.51 -13.23
C SER A 163 4.84 -9.75 -13.40
N PRO A 164 5.67 -8.70 -13.29
CA PRO A 164 7.11 -8.84 -13.39
C PRO A 164 7.76 -9.41 -12.11
N VAL A 165 6.97 -9.61 -11.05
CA VAL A 165 7.37 -10.17 -9.75
C VAL A 165 6.55 -11.39 -9.40
N SER A 166 7.08 -12.26 -8.55
CA SER A 166 6.37 -13.43 -8.05
C SER A 166 5.42 -13.08 -6.90
N LYS A 167 4.47 -13.98 -6.60
CA LYS A 167 3.58 -13.84 -5.43
C LYS A 167 4.33 -13.84 -4.09
N GLU A 168 5.52 -14.44 -4.06
CA GLU A 168 6.34 -14.55 -2.84
C GLU A 168 7.10 -13.24 -2.56
N THR A 169 7.49 -12.51 -3.61
CA THR A 169 8.35 -11.32 -3.51
C THR A 169 7.61 -10.01 -3.67
N VAL A 170 6.39 -10.01 -4.22
CA VAL A 170 5.61 -8.79 -4.52
C VAL A 170 5.46 -7.85 -3.32
N ALA A 171 5.25 -8.36 -2.11
CA ALA A 171 5.14 -7.52 -0.92
C ALA A 171 6.48 -6.85 -0.56
N GLN A 172 7.58 -7.58 -0.70
CA GLN A 172 8.94 -7.07 -0.44
C GLN A 172 9.33 -6.00 -1.45
N VAL A 173 9.10 -6.28 -2.75
CA VAL A 173 9.35 -5.33 -3.84
C VAL A 173 8.48 -4.08 -3.68
N ALA A 174 7.21 -4.23 -3.33
CA ALA A 174 6.31 -3.10 -3.17
C ALA A 174 6.72 -2.20 -1.98
N VAL A 175 7.03 -2.78 -0.82
CA VAL A 175 7.52 -2.02 0.35
C VAL A 175 8.83 -1.31 0.02
N PHE A 176 9.78 -2.01 -0.60
CA PHE A 176 11.05 -1.42 -1.01
C PHE A 176 10.85 -0.26 -1.99
N SER A 177 9.98 -0.41 -2.99
CA SER A 177 9.66 0.64 -3.97
C SER A 177 9.12 1.91 -3.30
N VAL A 178 8.18 1.75 -2.35
CA VAL A 178 7.59 2.88 -1.62
C VAL A 178 8.65 3.61 -0.79
N LEU A 179 9.48 2.88 -0.05
CA LEU A 179 10.51 3.52 0.78
C LEU A 179 11.63 4.13 -0.08
N LEU A 180 11.98 3.50 -1.20
CA LEU A 180 12.94 4.06 -2.16
C LEU A 180 12.42 5.39 -2.71
N TYR A 181 11.15 5.45 -3.14
CA TYR A 181 10.50 6.71 -3.53
C TYR A 181 10.50 7.76 -2.42
N LEU A 182 10.31 7.36 -1.16
CA LEU A 182 10.34 8.27 0.00
C LEU A 182 11.73 8.78 0.36
N LEU A 183 12.79 8.05 0.00
CA LEU A 183 14.18 8.45 0.17
C LEU A 183 14.72 9.31 -0.97
N SER A 184 14.11 9.23 -2.15
CA SER A 184 14.62 9.88 -3.36
C SER A 184 14.48 11.40 -3.30
N ASP A 185 15.40 12.12 -3.92
CA ASP A 185 15.36 13.58 -3.97
C ASP A 185 14.28 14.07 -4.94
N ARG A 186 13.43 15.01 -4.52
CA ARG A 186 12.16 15.35 -5.18
C ARG A 186 12.14 16.78 -5.71
N ASP A 187 13.22 17.22 -6.30
CA ASP A 187 13.31 18.56 -6.89
C ASP A 187 12.41 18.74 -8.14
N ASN A 188 11.68 17.70 -8.57
CA ASN A 188 10.84 17.72 -9.78
C ASN A 188 9.43 17.16 -9.55
N GLU A 189 8.41 17.83 -10.10
CA GLU A 189 6.98 17.70 -9.72
C GLU A 189 6.25 16.43 -10.23
N ASP A 190 6.92 15.51 -10.92
CA ASP A 190 6.26 14.32 -11.52
C ASP A 190 6.38 13.06 -10.66
N TYR A 191 5.67 13.07 -9.53
CA TYR A 191 5.64 11.96 -8.57
C TYR A 191 5.26 10.61 -9.20
N ALA A 192 4.43 10.60 -10.24
CA ALA A 192 4.02 9.37 -10.90
C ALA A 192 5.20 8.70 -11.62
N LYS A 193 6.06 9.48 -12.29
CA LYS A 193 7.29 8.97 -12.92
C LYS A 193 8.29 8.48 -11.89
N MET A 194 8.45 9.18 -10.77
CA MET A 194 9.35 8.75 -9.70
C MET A 194 8.89 7.43 -9.08
N ILE A 195 7.60 7.28 -8.77
CA ILE A 195 7.05 6.01 -8.26
C ILE A 195 7.27 4.89 -9.29
N GLN A 196 7.09 5.17 -10.58
CA GLN A 196 7.36 4.20 -11.64
C GLN A 196 8.86 3.82 -11.71
N ALA A 197 9.77 4.79 -11.59
CA ALA A 197 11.21 4.55 -11.60
C ALA A 197 11.64 3.69 -10.39
N ALA A 198 11.17 4.04 -9.19
CA ALA A 198 11.40 3.25 -7.98
C ALA A 198 10.87 1.82 -8.11
N THR A 199 9.66 1.64 -8.67
CA THR A 199 9.05 0.32 -8.90
C THR A 199 9.85 -0.51 -9.91
N ASN A 200 10.33 0.11 -10.99
CA ASN A 200 11.14 -0.57 -12.01
C ASN A 200 12.49 -1.02 -11.43
N LEU A 201 13.17 -0.15 -10.66
CA LEU A 201 14.42 -0.49 -9.99
C LEU A 201 14.23 -1.62 -8.98
N ALA A 202 13.20 -1.54 -8.13
CA ALA A 202 12.92 -2.59 -7.15
C ALA A 202 12.58 -3.93 -7.81
N THR A 203 11.89 -3.90 -8.95
CA THR A 203 11.58 -5.10 -9.75
C THR A 203 12.86 -5.74 -10.32
N ALA A 204 13.80 -4.92 -10.80
CA ALA A 204 15.10 -5.40 -11.29
C ALA A 204 15.95 -6.01 -10.17
N LEU A 205 15.81 -5.51 -8.93
CA LEU A 205 16.54 -5.95 -7.74
C LEU A 205 15.80 -7.01 -6.92
N GLN A 206 14.72 -7.60 -7.44
CA GLN A 206 13.80 -8.42 -6.65
C GLN A 206 14.47 -9.59 -5.92
N ASP A 207 15.46 -10.24 -6.54
CA ASP A 207 16.16 -11.39 -5.93
C ASP A 207 17.07 -10.96 -4.77
N GLU A 208 17.76 -9.82 -4.91
CA GLU A 208 18.61 -9.25 -3.86
C GLU A 208 17.76 -8.77 -2.67
N ILE A 209 16.65 -8.09 -2.96
CA ILE A 209 15.67 -7.66 -1.94
C ILE A 209 15.10 -8.87 -1.22
N ALA A 210 14.65 -9.88 -1.96
CA ALA A 210 14.06 -11.09 -1.38
C ALA A 210 15.07 -11.84 -0.51
N GLN A 211 16.32 -11.95 -0.96
CA GLN A 211 17.38 -12.57 -0.18
C GLN A 211 17.64 -11.79 1.12
N ALA A 212 17.80 -10.48 1.05
CA ALA A 212 18.06 -9.64 2.23
C ALA A 212 16.88 -9.68 3.22
N CYS A 213 15.63 -9.69 2.74
CA CYS A 213 14.47 -9.86 3.59
C CYS A 213 14.42 -11.24 4.26
N ARG A 214 14.75 -12.32 3.53
CA ARG A 214 14.78 -13.68 4.08
C ARG A 214 15.85 -13.85 5.16
N THR A 215 17.03 -13.26 4.97
CA THR A 215 18.12 -13.32 5.95
C THR A 215 18.02 -12.24 7.03
N GLN A 216 17.00 -11.36 6.95
CA GLN A 216 16.85 -10.18 7.80
C GLN A 216 18.10 -9.28 7.81
N ASP A 217 18.78 -9.19 6.68
CA ASP A 217 20.01 -8.41 6.53
C ASP A 217 19.69 -6.93 6.25
N GLY A 218 19.55 -6.16 7.32
CA GLY A 218 19.33 -4.72 7.24
C GLY A 218 20.50 -3.95 6.64
N ALA A 219 21.74 -4.47 6.69
CA ALA A 219 22.89 -3.80 6.12
C ALA A 219 22.86 -3.85 4.60
N VAL A 220 22.52 -5.01 4.03
CA VAL A 220 22.31 -5.15 2.57
C VAL A 220 21.17 -4.27 2.09
N LEU A 221 20.02 -4.27 2.77
CA LEU A 221 18.90 -3.38 2.43
C LEU A 221 19.29 -1.91 2.48
N SER A 222 20.02 -1.49 3.52
CA SER A 222 20.51 -0.12 3.65
C SER A 222 21.46 0.26 2.52
N SER A 223 22.33 -0.66 2.10
CA SER A 223 23.24 -0.44 0.97
C SER A 223 22.49 -0.32 -0.36
N LEU A 224 21.45 -1.13 -0.57
CA LEU A 224 20.58 -1.01 -1.75
C LEU A 224 19.89 0.35 -1.78
N PHE A 225 19.31 0.80 -0.66
CA PHE A 225 18.69 2.13 -0.59
C PHE A 225 19.68 3.25 -0.89
N ALA A 226 20.86 3.24 -0.26
CA ALA A 226 21.89 4.25 -0.49
C ALA A 226 22.38 4.29 -1.94
N ARG A 227 22.47 3.11 -2.59
CA ARG A 227 22.93 3.02 -3.97
C ARG A 227 21.89 3.52 -4.97
N TYR A 228 20.59 3.31 -4.73
CA TYR A 228 19.55 3.52 -5.74
C TYR A 228 18.65 4.73 -5.50
N ALA A 229 18.66 5.36 -4.31
CA ALA A 229 17.81 6.51 -4.03
C ALA A 229 18.08 7.71 -4.97
N ALA A 230 19.32 7.89 -5.44
CA ALA A 230 19.68 8.94 -6.39
C ALA A 230 19.32 8.63 -7.86
N HIS A 231 18.73 7.47 -8.14
CA HIS A 231 18.43 6.98 -9.49
C HIS A 231 16.92 6.93 -9.79
N VAL A 232 16.09 7.46 -8.89
CA VAL A 232 14.64 7.57 -8.99
C VAL A 232 14.25 8.99 -9.36
#